data_AF-A0A7N2L9A9-F1
#
_entry.id   AF-A0A7N2L9A9-F1
#
_cell.length_a   1.000
_cell.length_b   1.000
_cell.length_c   1.000
_cell.angle_alpha   90.00
_cell.angle_beta   90.00
_cell.angle_gamma   90.00
#
_symmetry.space_group_name_H-M   'P 1'
#
loop_
_entity.id
_entity.type
_entity.pdbx_description
1 polymer ?
#
loop_
_entity_poly.entity_id
_entity_poly.type
_entity_poly.pdbx_seq_one_letter_code
_entity_poly.pdbx_strand_id
1 'polypeptide(L)'
;MMTNLLSMLVARFGNGPGQAKLAQPLFAWPMGRSWKAPELRLKSWDDLNKLWYVLLKEKNMLMTQRQMLHSQNLRFPNPERIPKVRKSMCRIKQVLTERAIEEPDPRRSAEMKRITNAL
;
A
#
# COMPACT_ATOMS: atom_id res chain seq x y z
N MET A 1 4.73 -2.59 -13.02
CA MET A 1 5.21 -2.58 -11.62
C MET A 1 5.28 -4.01 -11.06
N MET A 2 5.95 -4.93 -11.77
CA MET A 2 6.12 -6.33 -11.38
C MET A 2 7.60 -6.66 -11.19
N THR A 3 8.29 -5.85 -10.38
CA THR A 3 9.62 -6.23 -9.92
C THR A 3 9.48 -6.77 -8.51
N ASN A 4 10.05 -7.96 -8.30
CA ASN A 4 10.49 -8.50 -7.00
C ASN A 4 9.71 -9.68 -6.41
N LEU A 5 9.49 -10.69 -7.24
CA LEU A 5 9.64 -12.08 -6.79
C LEU A 5 10.77 -12.82 -7.53
N LEU A 6 11.13 -12.40 -8.75
CA LEU A 6 12.25 -12.98 -9.52
C LEU A 6 13.66 -12.53 -9.07
N SER A 7 13.79 -11.46 -8.28
CA SER A 7 15.11 -10.99 -7.84
C SER A 7 15.65 -11.68 -6.58
N MET A 8 14.81 -12.43 -5.84
CA MET A 8 15.24 -13.10 -4.60
C MET A 8 15.86 -14.49 -4.83
N LEU A 9 15.80 -15.04 -6.06
CA LEU A 9 16.31 -16.39 -6.35
C LEU A 9 17.69 -16.44 -7.01
N VAL A 10 18.29 -15.30 -7.40
CA VAL A 10 19.58 -15.28 -8.12
C VAL A 10 20.80 -15.09 -7.20
N ALA A 11 20.60 -14.80 -5.91
CA ALA A 11 21.72 -14.53 -4.99
C ALA A 11 22.36 -15.79 -4.37
N ARG A 12 22.36 -16.92 -5.07
CA ARG A 12 23.00 -18.16 -4.60
C ARG A 12 23.79 -18.79 -5.74
N PHE A 13 24.88 -18.17 -6.20
CA PHE A 13 26.08 -18.84 -6.70
C PHE A 13 27.14 -17.77 -7.06
N GLY A 14 28.29 -17.83 -6.37
CA GLY A 14 29.54 -17.19 -6.79
C GLY A 14 29.86 -15.85 -6.10
N ASN A 15 30.61 -15.89 -4.99
CA ASN A 15 31.50 -14.80 -4.61
C ASN A 15 32.74 -15.39 -3.91
N GLY A 16 33.90 -15.28 -4.56
CA GLY A 16 35.21 -15.54 -3.98
C GLY A 16 35.66 -14.40 -3.05
N PRO A 17 36.74 -14.61 -2.28
CA PRO A 17 37.18 -13.66 -1.27
C PRO A 17 38.01 -12.55 -1.91
N GLY A 18 37.46 -11.35 -2.10
CA GLY A 18 38.27 -10.23 -2.58
C GLY A 18 37.56 -8.96 -3.04
N GLN A 19 36.23 -8.93 -3.15
CA GLN A 19 35.52 -7.73 -3.58
C GLN A 19 34.37 -7.37 -2.64
N ALA A 20 34.72 -6.92 -1.45
CA ALA A 20 33.80 -6.16 -0.60
C ALA A 20 33.69 -4.71 -1.12
N LYS A 21 33.13 -4.53 -2.32
CA LYS A 21 32.67 -3.21 -2.78
C LYS A 21 31.27 -3.35 -3.39
N LEU A 22 30.31 -2.81 -2.64
CA LEU A 22 29.06 -2.24 -3.14
C LEU A 22 28.03 -3.21 -3.71
N ALA A 23 27.57 -4.17 -2.90
CA ALA A 23 26.16 -4.56 -2.97
C ALA A 23 25.33 -3.52 -2.21
N GLN A 24 25.29 -2.27 -2.70
CA GLN A 24 24.20 -1.38 -2.30
C GLN A 24 22.91 -2.05 -2.80
N PRO A 25 21.95 -2.38 -1.93
CA PRO A 25 20.75 -3.01 -2.41
C PRO A 25 20.08 -1.99 -3.33
N LEU A 26 19.83 -2.37 -4.59
CA LEU A 26 19.02 -1.66 -5.60
C LEU A 26 17.56 -1.41 -5.13
N PHE A 27 17.30 -1.54 -3.83
CA PHE A 27 16.02 -1.50 -3.13
C PHE A 27 15.92 -0.36 -2.11
N ALA A 28 16.85 0.58 -2.09
CA ALA A 28 16.69 1.84 -1.36
C ALA A 28 15.85 2.86 -2.16
N TRP A 29 14.80 2.42 -2.87
CA TRP A 29 13.83 3.40 -3.36
C TRP A 29 13.17 4.05 -2.14
N PRO A 30 13.13 5.40 -2.05
CA PRO A 30 12.49 6.07 -0.95
C PRO A 30 11.05 5.56 -0.82
N MET A 31 10.75 4.90 0.31
CA MET A 31 9.40 4.44 0.57
C MET A 31 8.48 5.66 0.69
N GLY A 32 7.53 5.76 -0.24
CA GLY A 32 6.66 6.92 -0.39
C GLY A 32 5.93 7.31 0.91
N ARG A 33 5.59 8.60 0.99
CA ARG A 33 4.76 9.18 2.05
C ARG A 33 3.32 8.64 1.95
N SER A 34 2.62 8.53 3.08
CA SER A 34 1.17 8.28 3.10
C SER A 34 0.38 9.47 2.52
N TRP A 35 -0.71 9.18 1.79
CA TRP A 35 -1.63 10.19 1.24
C TRP A 35 -2.19 11.12 2.32
N LYS A 36 -2.22 12.43 2.10
CA LYS A 36 -2.84 13.38 3.04
C LYS A 36 -4.33 13.57 2.71
N ALA A 37 -5.14 13.83 3.73
CA ALA A 37 -6.56 14.14 3.55
C ALA A 37 -6.85 15.28 2.55
N PRO A 38 -6.18 16.45 2.59
CA PRO A 38 -6.44 17.52 1.62
C PRO A 38 -6.16 17.11 0.17
N GLU A 39 -5.15 16.27 -0.08
CA GLU A 39 -4.83 15.78 -1.44
C GLU A 39 -5.94 14.87 -1.97
N LEU A 40 -6.55 14.06 -1.10
CA LEU A 40 -7.63 13.14 -1.44
C LEU A 40 -8.96 13.86 -1.66
N ARG A 41 -9.21 14.98 -0.96
CA ARG A 41 -10.43 15.78 -1.14
C ARG A 41 -10.55 16.38 -2.53
N LEU A 42 -9.43 16.65 -3.20
CA LEU A 42 -9.40 17.19 -4.56
C LEU A 42 -9.63 16.13 -5.65
N LYS A 43 -9.76 14.84 -5.29
CA LYS A 43 -9.91 13.74 -6.26
C LYS A 43 -11.36 13.35 -6.50
N SER A 44 -11.66 12.91 -7.71
CA SER A 44 -12.98 12.40 -8.07
C SER A 44 -13.29 11.09 -7.32
N TRP A 45 -14.56 10.68 -7.28
CA TRP A 45 -14.95 9.40 -6.67
C TRP A 45 -14.28 8.20 -7.36
N ASP A 46 -14.21 8.23 -8.69
CA ASP A 46 -13.58 7.18 -9.50
C ASP A 46 -12.08 7.08 -9.26
N ASP A 47 -11.38 8.21 -9.14
CA ASP A 47 -9.95 8.23 -8.80
C ASP A 47 -9.68 7.67 -7.40
N LEU A 48 -10.52 8.00 -6.42
CA LEU A 48 -10.43 7.46 -5.06
C LEU A 48 -10.68 5.95 -5.04
N ASN A 49 -11.63 5.48 -5.85
CA ASN A 49 -11.94 4.07 -6.00
C ASN A 49 -10.77 3.30 -6.64
N LYS A 50 -10.21 3.80 -7.74
CA LYS A 50 -9.00 3.25 -8.37
C LYS A 50 -7.82 3.23 -7.40
N LEU A 51 -7.61 4.32 -6.66
CA LEU A 51 -6.57 4.41 -5.65
C LEU A 51 -6.76 3.39 -4.53
N TRP A 52 -8.00 3.17 -4.07
CA TRP A 52 -8.33 2.13 -3.10
C TRP A 52 -7.85 0.76 -3.56
N TYR A 53 -8.13 0.39 -4.81
CA TYR A 53 -7.69 -0.90 -5.36
C TYR A 53 -6.18 -1.03 -5.49
N VAL A 54 -5.47 0.05 -5.83
CA VAL A 54 -4.00 0.06 -5.84
C VAL A 54 -3.45 -0.20 -4.44
N LEU A 55 -3.97 0.51 -3.43
CA LEU A 55 -3.57 0.32 -2.03
C LEU A 55 -3.95 -1.07 -1.48
N LEU A 56 -5.08 -1.61 -1.91
CA LEU A 56 -5.54 -2.94 -1.53
C LEU A 56 -4.59 -4.02 -2.06
N LYS A 57 -4.19 -3.92 -3.34
CA LYS A 57 -3.19 -4.82 -3.93
C LYS A 57 -1.86 -4.75 -3.19
N GLU A 58 -1.39 -3.54 -2.86
CA GLU A 58 -0.17 -3.36 -2.09
C GLU A 58 -0.28 -3.98 -0.68
N LYS A 59 -1.39 -3.73 0.03
CA LYS A 59 -1.65 -4.31 1.36
C LYS A 59 -1.60 -5.83 1.30
N ASN A 60 -2.26 -6.44 0.31
CA ASN A 60 -2.30 -7.89 0.15
C ASN A 60 -0.90 -8.46 -0.12
N MET A 61 -0.14 -7.84 -1.03
CA MET A 61 1.26 -8.22 -1.29
C MET A 61 2.12 -8.16 -0.03
N LEU A 62 2.01 -7.09 0.77
CA LEU A 62 2.78 -6.94 2.00
C LEU A 62 2.41 -7.97 3.06
N MET A 63 1.12 -8.31 3.17
CA MET A 63 0.65 -9.34 4.09
C MET A 63 1.19 -10.73 3.71
N THR A 64 1.15 -11.08 2.43
CA THR A 64 1.73 -12.34 1.94
C THR A 64 3.24 -12.38 2.18
N GLN A 65 3.98 -11.32 1.87
CA GLN A 65 5.42 -11.24 2.15
C GLN A 65 5.74 -11.40 3.63
N ARG A 66 4.97 -10.73 4.51
CA ARG A 66 5.13 -10.87 5.96
C ARG A 66 4.91 -12.30 6.42
N GLN A 67 3.88 -12.98 5.91
CA GLN A 67 3.58 -14.36 6.26
C GLN A 67 4.68 -15.31 5.76
N MET A 68 5.17 -15.13 4.53
CA MET A 68 6.27 -15.92 3.99
C MET A 68 7.54 -15.78 4.83
N LEU A 69 7.96 -14.54 5.13
CA LEU A 69 9.15 -14.30 5.95
C LEU A 69 8.99 -14.85 7.37
N HIS A 70 7.79 -14.74 7.95
CA HIS A 70 7.50 -15.32 9.26
C HIS A 70 7.67 -16.85 9.26
N SER A 71 7.18 -17.54 8.22
CA SER A 71 7.36 -19.00 8.08
C SER A 71 8.82 -19.44 7.94
N GLN A 72 9.68 -18.54 7.44
CA GLN A 72 11.11 -18.75 7.30
C GLN A 72 11.93 -18.22 8.50
N ASN A 73 11.27 -17.78 9.58
CA ASN A 73 11.89 -17.13 10.73
C ASN A 73 12.71 -15.87 10.40
N LEU A 74 12.41 -15.23 9.27
CA LEU A 74 13.07 -14.00 8.80
C LEU A 74 12.27 -12.77 9.24
N ARG A 75 12.98 -11.68 9.55
CA ARG A 75 12.34 -10.40 9.90
C ARG A 75 11.88 -9.66 8.65
N PHE A 76 10.72 -9.02 8.76
CA PHE A 76 10.16 -8.21 7.68
C PHE A 76 11.00 -6.94 7.46
N PRO A 77 11.61 -6.75 6.28
CA PRO A 77 12.30 -5.50 5.97
C PRO A 77 11.23 -4.43 5.76
N ASN A 78 11.17 -3.46 6.69
CA ASN A 78 10.33 -2.25 6.64
C ASN A 78 8.88 -2.41 7.15
N PRO A 79 8.67 -2.76 8.44
CA PRO A 79 7.36 -2.97 9.04
C PRO A 79 6.45 -1.72 9.00
N GLU A 80 7.02 -0.52 8.85
CA GLU A 80 6.29 0.74 8.79
C GLU A 80 5.51 0.96 7.50
N ARG A 81 5.76 0.16 6.44
CA ARG A 81 4.99 0.23 5.19
C ARG A 81 3.52 -0.13 5.38
N ILE A 82 3.24 -1.20 6.13
CA ILE A 82 1.86 -1.67 6.35
C ILE A 82 1.00 -0.58 7.03
N PRO A 83 1.45 0.05 8.14
CA PRO A 83 0.74 1.19 8.72
C PRO A 83 0.52 2.36 7.76
N LYS A 84 1.50 2.70 6.89
CA LYS A 84 1.37 3.81 5.93
C LYS A 84 0.27 3.55 4.89
N VAL A 85 0.19 2.32 4.37
CA VAL A 85 -0.87 1.90 3.43
C VAL A 85 -2.23 1.96 4.14
N ARG A 86 -2.34 1.35 5.32
CA ARG A 86 -3.58 1.37 6.13
C ARG A 86 -4.06 2.78 6.45
N LYS A 87 -3.14 3.69 6.78
CA LYS A 87 -3.45 5.08 7.08
C LYS A 87 -4.00 5.82 5.86
N SER A 88 -3.46 5.53 4.68
CA SER A 88 -3.95 6.10 3.42
C SER A 88 -5.36 5.58 3.09
N MET A 89 -5.59 4.28 3.25
CA MET A 89 -6.92 3.68 3.09
C MET A 89 -7.95 4.31 4.06
N CYS A 90 -7.60 4.45 5.33
CA CYS A 90 -8.49 5.09 6.33
C CYS A 90 -8.87 6.52 5.94
N ARG A 91 -7.92 7.30 5.41
CA ARG A 91 -8.21 8.67 4.93
C ARG A 91 -9.12 8.70 3.71
N ILE A 92 -9.03 7.73 2.80
CA ILE A 92 -9.97 7.62 1.67
C ILE A 92 -11.38 7.38 2.21
N LYS A 93 -11.55 6.44 3.14
CA LYS A 93 -12.85 6.22 3.81
C LYS A 93 -13.36 7.47 4.49
N GLN A 94 -12.50 8.18 5.22
CA GLN A 94 -12.87 9.44 5.87
C GLN A 94 -13.41 10.45 4.85
N VAL A 95 -12.69 10.71 3.76
CA VAL A 95 -13.11 11.68 2.73
C VAL A 95 -14.43 11.27 2.05
N LEU A 96 -14.62 9.98 1.80
CA LEU A 96 -15.88 9.48 1.22
C LEU A 96 -17.06 9.61 2.20
N THR A 97 -16.83 9.37 3.50
CA THR A 97 -17.83 9.58 4.54
C THR A 97 -18.17 11.06 4.71
N GLU A 98 -17.17 11.95 4.70
CA GLU A 98 -17.37 13.42 4.71
C GLU A 98 -18.33 13.84 3.58
N ARG A 99 -18.06 13.40 2.35
CA ARG A 99 -18.92 13.68 1.17
C ARG A 99 -20.33 13.12 1.31
N ALA A 100 -20.48 11.93 1.90
CA ALA A 100 -21.79 11.32 2.10
C ALA A 100 -22.62 12.04 3.19
N ILE A 101 -21.99 12.78 4.10
CA ILE A 101 -22.67 13.62 5.11
C ILE A 101 -23.13 14.93 4.48
N GLU A 102 -22.32 15.50 3.58
CA GLU A 102 -22.64 16.76 2.88
C GLU A 102 -23.75 16.61 1.82
N GLU A 103 -24.00 15.38 1.33
CA GLU A 103 -25.05 15.11 0.33
C GLU A 103 -26.46 15.37 0.91
N PRO A 104 -27.23 16.32 0.34
CA PRO A 104 -28.54 16.71 0.87
C PRO A 104 -29.63 15.66 0.60
N ASP A 105 -29.50 14.85 -0.46
CA ASP A 105 -30.46 13.78 -0.76
C ASP A 105 -30.22 12.55 0.15
N PRO A 106 -31.18 12.19 1.03
CA PRO A 106 -31.03 11.05 1.93
C PRO A 106 -30.80 9.71 1.21
N ARG A 107 -31.35 9.53 -0.01
CA ARG A 107 -31.19 8.27 -0.77
C ARG A 107 -29.75 8.13 -1.26
N ARG A 108 -29.22 9.20 -1.86
CA ARG A 108 -27.83 9.25 -2.34
C ARG A 108 -26.84 9.15 -1.19
N SER A 109 -27.09 9.85 -0.09
CA SER A 109 -26.28 9.73 1.13
C SER A 109 -26.22 8.28 1.63
N ALA A 110 -27.36 7.58 1.68
CA ALA A 110 -27.42 6.19 2.11
C ALA A 110 -26.64 5.26 1.16
N GLU A 111 -26.73 5.47 -0.15
CA GLU A 111 -25.98 4.71 -1.14
C GLU A 111 -24.47 4.94 -1.02
N MET A 112 -24.03 6.20 -0.90
CA MET A 112 -22.63 6.55 -0.70
C MET A 112 -22.05 5.93 0.58
N LYS A 113 -22.83 5.91 1.68
CA LYS A 113 -22.45 5.24 2.92
C LYS A 113 -22.33 3.73 2.75
N ARG A 114 -23.27 3.09 2.04
CA ARG A 114 -23.22 1.65 1.73
C ARG A 114 -21.95 1.31 0.94
N ILE A 115 -21.66 2.06 -0.12
CA ILE A 115 -20.47 1.79 -0.94
C ILE A 115 -19.19 2.02 -0.15
N THR A 116 -19.11 3.11 0.63
CA THR A 116 -17.94 3.41 1.48
C THR A 116 -17.69 2.32 2.54
N ASN A 117 -18.76 1.73 3.08
CA ASN A 117 -18.66 0.63 4.04
C ASN A 117 -18.23 -0.69 3.37
N ALA A 118 -18.60 -0.88 2.09
CA ALA A 118 -18.24 -2.06 1.31
C ALA A 118 -16.78 -2.05 0.80
N LEU A 119 -16.11 -0.89 0.81
CA LEU A 119 -14.67 -0.77 0.52
C LEU A 119 -13.81 -1.46 1.59
#